data_AF-A0A5R2N695-F1
#
_entry.id   AF-A0A5R2N695-F1
#
_cell.length_a   1.000
_cell.length_b   1.000
_cell.length_c   1.000
_cell.angle_alpha   90.00
_cell.angle_beta   90.00
_cell.angle_gamma   90.00
#
_symmetry.space_group_name_H-M   'P 1'
#
loop_
_entity.id
_entity.type
_entity.pdbx_description
1 polymer ?
#
loop_
_entity_poly.entity_id
_entity_poly.type
_entity_poly.pdbx_seq_one_letter_code
_entity_poly.pdbx_strand_id
1 'polypeptide(L)'
;PFFTYIASHLNRFSLLLLSFRSEKDALIAEVETAKSMSDEARRRAEDANLAKSRFLASMSHELRTPLNAILGFSEVMANEVLGPMSNPTYRDYAHDVHDSGQHLLDLINEILDLSRIEAGRYQLNEEPVMLL
;
A
#
# COMPACT_ATOMS: atom_id res chain seq x y z
N PRO A 1 -37.71 -63.55 -0.96
CA PRO A 1 -36.60 -63.25 -1.88
C PRO A 1 -36.54 -61.80 -2.40
N PHE A 2 -37.66 -61.24 -2.89
CA PHE A 2 -37.70 -59.86 -3.42
C PHE A 2 -37.56 -58.78 -2.33
N PHE A 3 -38.32 -58.88 -1.24
CA PHE A 3 -38.27 -57.90 -0.14
C PHE A 3 -36.92 -57.84 0.56
N THR A 4 -36.23 -58.98 0.72
CA THR A 4 -34.89 -59.03 1.30
C THR A 4 -33.84 -58.42 0.38
N TYR A 5 -33.99 -58.61 -0.94
CA TYR A 5 -33.14 -57.97 -1.93
C TYR A 5 -33.33 -56.44 -1.91
N ILE A 6 -34.56 -55.95 -1.95
CA ILE A 6 -34.87 -54.51 -1.87
C ILE A 6 -34.37 -53.91 -0.55
N ALA A 7 -34.60 -54.58 0.58
CA ALA A 7 -34.12 -54.10 1.88
C ALA A 7 -32.58 -53.98 1.90
N SER A 8 -31.85 -54.97 1.37
CA SER A 8 -30.39 -54.93 1.28
C SER A 8 -29.88 -53.84 0.32
N HIS A 9 -30.60 -53.61 -0.78
CA HIS A 9 -30.28 -52.60 -1.78
C HIS A 9 -30.50 -51.18 -1.23
N LEU A 10 -31.67 -50.93 -0.62
CA LEU A 10 -31.98 -49.67 0.06
C LEU A 10 -31.00 -49.38 1.19
N ASN A 11 -30.62 -50.39 1.98
CA ASN A 11 -29.63 -50.22 3.04
C ASN A 11 -28.25 -49.85 2.48
N ARG A 12 -27.80 -50.49 1.39
CA ARG A 12 -26.55 -50.13 0.71
C ARG A 12 -26.55 -48.70 0.16
N PHE A 13 -27.65 -48.27 -0.45
CA PHE A 13 -27.81 -46.89 -0.92
C PHE A 13 -27.82 -45.89 0.24
N SER A 14 -28.51 -46.21 1.33
CA SER A 14 -28.56 -45.36 2.51
C SER A 14 -27.16 -45.15 3.11
N LEU A 15 -26.36 -46.21 3.20
CA LEU A 15 -24.96 -46.13 3.67
C LEU A 15 -24.08 -45.30 2.74
N LEU A 16 -24.22 -45.46 1.42
CA LEU A 16 -23.49 -44.69 0.42
C LEU A 16 -23.83 -43.19 0.48
N LEU A 17 -25.11 -42.86 0.59
CA LEU A 17 -25.55 -41.46 0.73
C LEU A 17 -25.03 -40.84 2.02
N LEU A 18 -24.99 -41.62 3.12
CA LEU A 18 -24.44 -41.15 4.39
C LEU A 18 -22.93 -40.88 4.28
N SER A 19 -22.16 -41.74 3.60
CA SER A 19 -20.73 -41.50 3.40
C SER A 19 -20.47 -40.27 2.52
N PHE A 20 -21.19 -40.13 1.41
CA PHE A 20 -21.09 -38.93 0.56
C PHE A 20 -21.47 -37.65 1.32
N ARG A 21 -22.52 -37.71 2.16
CA ARG A 21 -22.92 -36.57 2.98
C ARG A 21 -21.85 -36.20 4.00
N SER A 22 -21.28 -37.19 4.69
CA SER A 22 -20.18 -36.98 5.64
C SER A 22 -18.94 -36.38 4.99
N GLU A 23 -18.56 -36.86 3.79
CA GLU A 23 -17.41 -36.35 3.05
C GLU A 23 -17.65 -34.90 2.60
N LYS A 24 -18.84 -34.61 2.06
CA LYS A 24 -19.24 -33.26 1.68
C LYS A 24 -19.23 -32.31 2.88
N ASP A 25 -19.76 -32.74 4.03
CA ASP A 25 -19.79 -31.90 5.23
C ASP A 25 -18.37 -31.62 5.77
N ALA A 26 -17.45 -32.59 5.65
CA ALA A 26 -16.03 -32.38 5.97
C ALA A 26 -15.36 -31.39 5.01
N LEU A 27 -15.61 -31.51 3.70
CA LEU A 27 -15.08 -30.56 2.69
C LEU A 27 -15.62 -29.14 2.91
N ILE A 28 -16.89 -28.99 3.29
CA ILE A 28 -17.48 -27.68 3.60
C ILE A 28 -16.76 -27.05 4.80
N ALA A 29 -16.53 -27.83 5.86
CA ALA A 29 -15.80 -27.33 7.04
C ALA A 29 -14.35 -26.92 6.70
N GLU A 30 -13.66 -27.70 5.86
CA GLU A 30 -12.31 -27.35 5.39
C GLU A 30 -12.31 -26.05 4.57
N VAL A 31 -13.25 -25.88 3.65
CA VAL A 31 -13.37 -24.65 2.85
C VAL A 31 -13.70 -23.44 3.74
N GLU A 32 -14.59 -23.59 4.70
CA GLU A 32 -14.94 -22.52 5.65
C GLU A 32 -13.75 -22.10 6.51
N THR A 33 -12.99 -23.06 7.04
CA THR A 33 -11.77 -22.77 7.82
C THR A 33 -10.70 -22.10 6.97
N ALA A 34 -10.42 -22.61 5.77
CA ALA A 34 -9.47 -22.01 4.84
C ALA A 34 -9.87 -20.58 4.44
N LYS A 35 -11.17 -20.35 4.19
CA LYS A 35 -11.71 -19.02 3.90
C LYS A 35 -11.54 -18.07 5.09
N SER A 36 -11.88 -18.50 6.31
CA SER A 36 -11.72 -17.69 7.53
C SER A 36 -10.26 -17.28 7.74
N MET A 37 -9.33 -18.22 7.58
CA MET A 37 -7.89 -17.96 7.67
C MET A 37 -7.42 -16.97 6.59
N SER A 38 -7.90 -17.13 5.35
CA SER A 38 -7.59 -16.22 4.24
C SER A 38 -8.12 -14.81 4.51
N ASP A 39 -9.35 -14.67 4.97
CA ASP A 39 -9.96 -13.38 5.29
C ASP A 39 -9.26 -12.70 6.48
N GLU A 40 -8.81 -13.45 7.47
CA GLU A 40 -8.02 -12.91 8.58
C GLU A 40 -6.64 -12.43 8.10
N ALA A 41 -5.93 -13.22 7.30
CA ALA A 41 -4.64 -12.84 6.73
C ALA A 41 -4.77 -11.59 5.84
N ARG A 42 -5.84 -11.52 5.03
CA ARG A 42 -6.15 -10.36 4.20
C ARG A 42 -6.40 -9.11 5.03
N ARG A 43 -7.24 -9.18 6.07
CA ARG A 43 -7.47 -8.06 7.00
C ARG A 43 -6.19 -7.58 7.66
N ARG A 44 -5.35 -8.49 8.14
CA ARG A 44 -4.04 -8.14 8.72
C ARG A 44 -3.13 -7.42 7.72
N ALA A 45 -3.12 -7.85 6.46
CA ALA A 45 -2.34 -7.19 5.41
C ALA A 45 -2.90 -5.79 5.08
N GLU A 46 -4.23 -5.65 4.98
CA GLU A 46 -4.90 -4.36 4.74
C GLU A 46 -4.61 -3.34 5.86
N ASP A 47 -4.70 -3.78 7.13
CA ASP A 47 -4.40 -2.93 8.29
C ASP A 47 -2.93 -2.49 8.31
N ALA A 48 -2.00 -3.40 8.00
CA ALA A 48 -0.58 -3.08 7.91
C ALA A 48 -0.29 -2.05 6.79
N ASN A 49 -0.91 -2.21 5.62
CA ASN A 49 -0.78 -1.25 4.51
C ASN A 49 -1.36 0.12 4.87
N LEU A 50 -2.49 0.16 5.58
CA LEU A 50 -3.06 1.40 6.06
C LEU A 50 -2.13 2.12 7.05
N ALA A 51 -1.55 1.38 8.00
CA ALA A 51 -0.59 1.93 8.95
C ALA A 51 0.66 2.48 8.25
N LYS A 52 1.23 1.71 7.30
CA LYS A 52 2.36 2.16 6.45
C LYS A 52 2.04 3.45 5.72
N SER A 53 0.87 3.52 5.08
CA SER A 53 0.44 4.70 4.31
C SER A 53 0.29 5.94 5.19
N ARG A 54 -0.33 5.79 6.38
CA ARG A 54 -0.49 6.89 7.34
C ARG A 54 0.85 7.38 7.86
N PHE A 55 1.75 6.46 8.21
CA PHE A 55 3.09 6.79 8.66
C PHE A 55 3.85 7.62 7.62
N LEU A 56 3.89 7.16 6.37
CA LEU A 56 4.60 7.86 5.30
C LEU A 56 4.00 9.24 5.00
N ALA A 57 2.67 9.36 5.00
CA ALA A 57 2.01 10.65 4.82
C ALA A 57 2.38 11.65 5.94
N SER A 58 2.38 11.22 7.21
CA SER A 58 2.78 12.07 8.34
C SER A 58 4.23 12.52 8.23
N MET A 59 5.14 11.57 7.98
CA MET A 59 6.56 11.85 7.85
C MET A 59 6.84 12.83 6.70
N SER A 60 6.16 12.70 5.57
CA SER A 60 6.34 13.66 4.46
C SER A 60 5.94 15.08 4.86
N HIS A 61 4.82 15.26 5.56
CA HIS A 61 4.43 16.59 6.04
C HIS A 61 5.46 17.18 7.02
N GLU A 62 5.98 16.35 7.93
CA GLU A 62 7.01 16.76 8.89
C GLU A 62 8.35 17.08 8.22
N LEU A 63 8.71 16.40 7.12
CA LEU A 63 9.94 16.65 6.36
C LEU A 63 9.84 17.84 5.41
N ARG A 64 8.67 18.11 4.81
CA ARG A 64 8.47 19.24 3.88
C ARG A 64 8.78 20.58 4.52
N THR A 65 8.38 20.78 5.77
CA THR A 65 8.57 22.06 6.47
C THR A 65 10.06 22.45 6.62
N PRO A 66 10.93 21.62 7.24
CA PRO A 66 12.35 21.92 7.35
C PRO A 66 13.04 21.92 5.99
N LEU A 67 12.63 21.06 5.05
CA LEU A 67 13.25 21.00 3.72
C LEU A 67 12.96 22.27 2.91
N ASN A 68 11.73 22.77 2.93
CA ASN A 68 11.37 24.05 2.31
C ASN A 68 12.14 25.22 2.93
N ALA A 69 12.41 25.19 4.23
CA ALA A 69 13.24 26.20 4.87
C ALA A 69 14.69 26.14 4.36
N ILE A 70 15.28 24.94 4.25
CA ILE A 70 16.63 24.74 3.69
C ILE A 70 16.69 25.20 2.23
N LEU A 71 15.70 24.84 1.41
CA LEU A 71 15.59 25.28 0.02
C LEU A 71 15.50 26.79 -0.09
N GLY A 72 14.63 27.43 0.70
CA GLY A 72 14.49 28.89 0.71
C GLY A 72 15.75 29.62 1.17
N PHE A 73 16.41 29.13 2.22
CA PHE A 73 17.66 29.76 2.68
C PHE A 73 18.81 29.56 1.69
N SER A 74 18.96 28.36 1.14
CA SER A 74 19.98 28.09 0.12
C SER A 74 19.74 28.92 -1.15
N GLU A 75 18.49 29.10 -1.57
CA GLU A 75 18.14 29.96 -2.70
C GLU A 75 18.45 31.45 -2.42
N VAL A 76 18.08 31.94 -1.23
CA VAL A 76 18.40 33.33 -0.80
C VAL A 76 19.91 33.57 -0.78
N MET A 77 20.69 32.58 -0.32
CA MET A 77 22.15 32.65 -0.28
C MET A 77 22.75 32.58 -1.69
N ALA A 78 22.28 31.67 -2.54
CA ALA A 78 22.78 31.50 -3.89
C ALA A 78 22.51 32.72 -4.78
N ASN A 79 21.34 33.36 -4.58
CA ASN A 79 20.93 34.58 -5.28
C ASN A 79 21.49 35.87 -4.66
N GLU A 80 22.31 35.79 -3.61
CA GLU A 80 22.96 36.94 -2.95
C GLU A 80 21.97 38.05 -2.55
N VAL A 81 20.74 37.70 -2.17
CA VAL A 81 19.63 38.65 -1.91
C VAL A 81 19.95 39.62 -0.77
N LEU A 82 20.75 39.19 0.21
CA LEU A 82 21.20 40.00 1.34
C LEU A 82 22.57 40.66 1.12
N GLY A 83 23.07 40.62 -0.11
CA GLY A 83 24.35 41.19 -0.51
C GLY A 83 25.33 40.14 -1.05
N PRO A 84 26.39 40.60 -1.74
CA PRO A 84 27.35 39.72 -2.41
C PRO A 84 28.15 38.89 -1.41
N MET A 85 28.39 37.63 -1.76
CA MET A 85 29.27 36.75 -1.00
C MET A 85 30.73 36.98 -1.41
N SER A 86 31.57 37.37 -0.46
CA SER A 86 32.99 37.66 -0.73
C SER A 86 33.78 36.46 -1.29
N ASN A 87 33.36 35.24 -0.96
CA ASN A 87 33.96 34.02 -1.45
C ASN A 87 32.96 33.28 -2.37
N PRO A 88 33.27 33.11 -3.67
CA PRO A 88 32.38 32.45 -4.62
C PRO A 88 32.07 30.99 -4.25
N THR A 89 32.97 30.31 -3.53
CA THR A 89 32.74 28.92 -3.08
C THR A 89 31.52 28.79 -2.16
N TYR A 90 31.17 29.82 -1.38
CA TYR A 90 29.98 29.76 -0.55
C TYR A 90 28.68 29.82 -1.37
N ARG A 91 28.70 30.51 -2.51
CA ARG A 91 27.58 30.52 -3.45
C ARG A 91 27.42 29.16 -4.10
N ASP A 92 28.53 28.52 -4.49
CA ASP A 92 28.51 27.17 -5.06
C ASP A 92 27.96 26.15 -4.05
N TYR A 93 28.36 26.23 -2.77
CA TYR A 93 27.77 25.40 -1.72
C TYR A 93 26.28 25.66 -1.50
N ALA A 94 25.83 26.91 -1.62
CA ALA A 94 24.40 27.22 -1.53
C ALA A 94 23.62 26.55 -2.67
N HIS A 95 24.15 26.57 -3.90
CA HIS A 95 23.57 25.80 -5.01
C HIS A 95 23.57 24.30 -4.74
N ASP A 96 24.68 23.71 -4.30
CA ASP A 96 24.76 22.27 -4.01
C ASP A 96 23.76 21.83 -2.93
N VAL A 97 23.58 22.64 -1.88
CA VAL A 97 22.57 22.40 -0.83
C VAL A 97 21.16 22.50 -1.38
N HIS A 98 20.90 23.46 -2.26
CA HIS A 98 19.59 23.64 -2.89
C HIS A 98 19.24 22.42 -3.76
N ASP A 99 20.14 22.05 -4.68
CA ASP A 99 19.95 20.93 -5.61
C ASP A 99 19.78 19.60 -4.86
N SER A 100 20.57 19.39 -3.81
CA SER A 100 20.45 18.21 -2.94
C SER A 100 19.11 18.19 -2.18
N GLY A 101 18.67 19.35 -1.69
CA GLY A 101 17.38 19.48 -1.02
C GLY A 101 16.19 19.21 -1.95
N GLN A 102 16.29 19.66 -3.20
CA GLN A 102 15.27 19.45 -4.21
C GLN A 102 15.20 17.97 -4.59
N HIS A 103 16.35 17.34 -4.82
CA HIS A 103 16.41 15.91 -5.11
C HIS A 103 15.82 15.05 -3.97
N LEU A 104 16.08 15.41 -2.71
CA LEU A 104 15.48 14.72 -1.57
C LEU A 104 13.96 14.90 -1.51
N LEU A 105 13.46 16.10 -1.84
CA LEU A 105 12.02 16.36 -1.88
C LEU A 105 11.33 15.50 -2.94
N ASP A 106 11.94 15.37 -4.12
CA ASP A 106 11.43 14.57 -5.23
C ASP A 106 11.38 13.08 -4.85
N LEU A 107 12.45 12.55 -4.25
CA LEU A 107 12.50 11.18 -3.70
C LEU A 107 11.39 10.93 -2.67
N ILE A 108 11.14 11.88 -1.77
CA ILE A 108 10.07 11.76 -0.78
C ILE A 108 8.70 11.70 -1.47
N ASN A 109 8.48 12.54 -2.50
CA ASN A 109 7.23 12.55 -3.25
C ASN A 109 7.02 11.22 -4.02
N GLU A 110 8.05 10.68 -4.66
CA GLU A 110 7.98 9.39 -5.35
C GLU A 110 7.60 8.25 -4.41
N ILE A 111 8.20 8.20 -3.21
CA ILE A 111 7.88 7.18 -2.19
C ILE A 111 6.42 7.30 -1.72
N LEU A 112 5.92 8.53 -1.56
CA LEU A 112 4.52 8.76 -1.18
C LEU A 112 3.56 8.30 -2.27
N ASP A 113 3.86 8.61 -3.53
CA ASP A 113 3.00 8.24 -4.65
C ASP A 113 2.94 6.73 -4.80
N LEU A 114 4.09 6.04 -4.71
CA LEU A 114 4.13 4.58 -4.67
C LEU A 114 3.27 4.02 -3.53
N SER A 115 3.37 4.62 -2.34
CA SER A 115 2.61 4.17 -1.16
C SER A 115 1.09 4.37 -1.32
N ARG A 116 0.66 5.43 -2.03
CA ARG A 116 -0.75 5.66 -2.36
C ARG A 116 -1.26 4.64 -3.39
N ILE A 117 -0.43 4.28 -4.37
CA ILE A 117 -0.73 3.25 -5.37
C ILE A 117 -0.90 1.89 -4.70
N GLU A 118 0.06 1.47 -3.87
CA GLU A 118 0.04 0.19 -3.14
C GLU A 118 -1.18 0.06 -2.21
N ALA A 119 -1.66 1.18 -1.66
CA ALA A 119 -2.85 1.21 -0.82
C ALA A 119 -4.18 1.18 -1.60
N GLY A 120 -4.14 1.15 -2.94
CA GLY A 120 -5.33 1.26 -3.80
C GLY A 120 -6.05 2.60 -3.68
N ARG A 121 -5.37 3.65 -3.17
CA ARG A 121 -5.95 4.98 -2.90
C ARG A 121 -5.55 6.04 -3.94
N TYR A 122 -5.16 5.63 -5.15
CA TYR A 122 -4.88 6.57 -6.21
C TYR A 122 -6.19 7.13 -6.75
N GLN A 123 -6.62 8.28 -6.23
CA GLN A 123 -7.70 9.06 -6.82
C GLN A 123 -7.11 9.92 -7.93
N LEU A 124 -7.40 9.54 -9.18
CA LEU A 124 -7.15 10.39 -10.33
C LEU A 124 -8.04 11.63 -10.21
N ASN A 125 -7.41 12.79 -10.07
CA ASN A 125 -8.10 14.06 -10.17
C ASN A 125 -7.96 14.53 -11.61
N GLU A 126 -8.95 14.20 -12.45
CA GLU A 126 -8.96 14.60 -13.86
C GLU A 126 -9.29 16.09 -13.97
N GLU A 127 -8.32 16.88 -14.39
CA GLU A 127 -8.50 18.29 -14.71
C GLU A 127 -8.15 18.54 -16.18
N PRO A 128 -8.93 19.37 -16.91
CA PRO A 128 -8.64 19.69 -18.30
C PRO A 128 -7.33 20.47 -18.40
N VAL A 129 -6.31 19.87 -19.02
CA VAL A 129 -5.03 20.51 -19.33
C VAL A 129 -4.98 20.84 -20.82
N MET A 130 -4.76 22.12 -21.15
CA MET A 130 -4.43 22.49 -22.53
C MET A 130 -2.99 22.09 -22.81
N LEU A 131 -2.82 21.13 -23.73
CA LEU A 131 -1.53 20.83 -24.33
C LEU A 131 -1.26 21.91 -25.39
N LEU A 132 -0.31 22.81 -25.10
CA LEU A 132 0.20 23.82 -26.04
C LEU A 132 1.13 23.19 -27.08
#